data_AF-A0A1V3TGM3-F1
#
_entry.id   AF-A0A1V3TGM3-F1
#
_cell.length_a   1.000
_cell.length_b   1.000
_cell.length_c   1.000
_cell.angle_alpha   90.00
_cell.angle_beta   90.00
_cell.angle_gamma   90.00
#
_symmetry.space_group_name_H-M   'P 1'
#
loop_
_entity.id
_entity.type
_entity.pdbx_description
1 polymer ?
#
loop_
_entity_poly.entity_id
_entity_poly.type
_entity_poly.pdbx_seq_one_letter_code
_entity_poly.pdbx_strand_id
1 'polypeptide(L)' 'MALQRCPECRKKISENAQFCPNCGFSFKEADLEIYKQKLEQRRLYNQEVNRKSAKLHLIWLIVSGQPHTFT' A
#
# COMPACT_ATOMS: atom_id res chain seq x y z
N MET A 1 26.55 -8.33 15.01
CA MET A 1 25.44 -7.38 15.27
C MET A 1 24.47 -7.50 14.10
N ALA A 2 23.28 -8.08 14.29
CA ALA A 2 22.30 -8.10 13.22
C ALA A 2 21.62 -6.72 13.18
N LEU A 3 21.51 -6.17 11.98
CA LEU A 3 20.85 -4.90 11.72
C LEU A 3 19.61 -5.20 10.89
N GLN A 4 18.45 -4.80 11.39
CA GLN A 4 17.18 -4.89 10.67
C GLN A 4 16.87 -3.57 9.96
N ARG A 5 15.98 -3.60 8.96
CA ARG A 5 15.48 -2.38 8.31
C ARG A 5 14.16 -1.98 8.95
N CYS A 6 14.03 -0.70 9.32
CA CYS A 6 12.77 -0.17 9.80
C CYS A 6 11.67 -0.28 8.71
N PRO A 7 10.45 -0.75 9.02
CA PRO A 7 9.39 -0.97 8.02
C PRO A 7 8.87 0.34 7.40
N GLU A 8 8.87 1.44 8.15
CA GLU A 8 8.47 2.77 7.65
C GLU A 8 9.65 3.50 7.01
N CYS A 9 10.75 3.54 7.77
CA CYS A 9 12.05 4.13 7.50
C CYS A 9 12.84 3.65 6.29
N ARG A 10 12.87 2.32 6.15
CA ARG A 10 13.88 1.52 5.45
C ARG A 10 15.34 1.71 5.87
N LYS A 11 15.64 2.61 6.82
CA LYS A 11 16.98 2.76 7.42
C LYS A 11 17.35 1.56 8.29
N LYS A 12 18.65 1.26 8.36
CA LYS A 12 19.21 0.18 9.19
C LYS A 12 19.16 0.59 10.66
N ILE A 13 18.70 -0.31 11.52
CA ILE A 13 18.59 -0.14 12.97
C ILE A 13 19.01 -1.43 13.68
N SER A 14 19.29 -1.33 14.98
CA SER A 14 19.55 -2.51 15.81
C SER A 14 18.33 -3.43 15.90
N GLU A 15 18.55 -4.74 15.92
CA GLU A 15 17.50 -5.74 16.11
C GLU A 15 16.75 -5.57 17.46
N ASN A 16 17.43 -5.09 18.50
CA ASN A 16 16.86 -4.87 19.84
C ASN A 16 16.28 -3.46 20.05
N ALA A 17 16.24 -2.60 19.02
CA ALA A 17 15.73 -1.25 19.19
C ALA A 17 14.21 -1.25 19.40
N GLN A 18 13.73 -0.75 20.55
CA GLN A 18 12.29 -0.60 20.82
C GLN A 18 11.63 0.48 19.95
N PHE A 19 12.41 1.44 19.44
CA PHE A 19 11.94 2.50 18.58
C PHE A 19 12.98 2.84 17.52
N CYS A 20 12.53 3.26 16.34
CA CYS A 20 13.41 3.70 15.28
C CYS A 20 13.91 5.12 15.57
N PRO A 21 15.22 5.36 15.77
CA PRO A 21 15.76 6.69 16.05
C PRO A 21 15.65 7.66 14.86
N ASN A 22 15.25 7.18 13.68
CA ASN A 22 15.17 7.99 12.47
C ASN A 22 13.76 8.45 12.10
N CYS A 23 12.73 7.72 12.52
CA CYS A 23 11.33 8.08 12.22
C CYS A 23 10.39 8.00 13.43
N GLY A 24 10.85 7.47 14.57
CA GLY A 24 10.02 7.32 15.77
C GLY A 24 9.12 6.09 15.78
N PHE A 25 9.19 5.21 14.78
CA PHE A 25 8.36 3.99 14.74
C PHE A 25 8.62 3.09 15.96
N SER A 26 7.57 2.71 16.68
CA SER A 26 7.62 1.82 17.85
C SER A 26 7.54 0.36 17.40
N PHE A 27 8.44 -0.48 17.92
CA PHE A 27 8.46 -1.93 17.68
C PHE A 27 7.74 -2.72 18.78
N LYS A 28 6.92 -2.06 19.60
CA LYS A 28 6.06 -2.74 20.57
C LYS A 28 4.99 -3.54 19.83
N GLU A 29 4.57 -4.65 20.43
CA GLU A 29 3.60 -5.57 19.83
C GLU A 29 2.29 -4.89 19.43
N ALA A 30 1.77 -4.00 20.28
CA ALA A 30 0.55 -3.24 20.00
C ALA A 30 0.69 -2.35 18.74
N ASP A 31 1.80 -1.60 18.64
CA ASP A 31 2.08 -0.73 17.49
C ASP A 31 2.31 -1.55 16.20
N LEU A 32 2.97 -2.71 16.32
CA LEU A 32 3.17 -3.64 15.21
C LEU A 32 1.85 -4.21 14.69
N GLU A 33 0.91 -4.52 15.56
CA GLU A 33 -0.39 -5.04 15.16
C GLU A 33 -1.23 -3.98 14.43
N ILE A 34 -1.25 -2.74 14.95
CA ILE A 34 -1.87 -1.60 14.27
C ILE A 34 -1.23 -1.38 12.89
N TYR A 35 0.10 -1.48 12.79
CA TYR A 35 0.81 -1.35 11.53
C TYR A 35 0.39 -2.42 10.51
N LYS A 36 0.26 -3.70 10.92
CA LYS A 36 -0.23 -4.78 10.04
C LYS A 36 -1.65 -4.52 9.56
N GLN A 37 -2.55 -4.10 10.45
CA GLN A 37 -3.93 -3.75 10.08
C GLN A 37 -3.97 -2.64 9.04
N LYS A 38 -3.16 -1.60 9.19
CA LYS A 38 -3.03 -0.50 8.22
C LYS A 38 -2.53 -0.99 6.85
N LEU A 39 -1.57 -1.92 6.83
CA LEU A 39 -1.09 -2.54 5.58
C LEU A 39 -2.18 -3.36 4.89
N GLU A 40 -2.96 -4.13 5.65
CA GLU A 40 -4.08 -4.91 5.11
C GLU A 40 -5.19 -4.01 4.57
N GLN A 41 -5.57 -2.96 5.30
CA GLN A 41 -6.51 -1.96 4.81
C GLN A 41 -6.03 -1.33 3.50
N ARG A 42 -4.74 -0.99 3.41
CA ARG A 42 -4.16 -0.44 2.17
C ARG A 42 -4.20 -1.46 1.02
N ARG A 43 -3.97 -2.74 1.29
CA ARG A 43 -4.08 -3.82 0.30
C ARG A 43 -5.51 -3.94 -0.25
N LEU A 44 -6.50 -4.01 0.63
CA LEU A 44 -7.92 -4.10 0.25
C LEU A 44 -8.38 -2.86 -0.53
N TYR A 45 -7.99 -1.68 -0.08
CA TYR A 45 -8.28 -0.43 -0.79
C TYR A 45 -7.67 -0.43 -2.20
N ASN A 46 -6.38 -0.79 -2.34
CA ASN A 46 -5.73 -0.84 -3.64
C ASN A 46 -6.39 -1.88 -4.57
N GLN A 47 -6.84 -3.02 -4.03
CA GLN A 47 -7.59 -4.04 -4.79
C GLN A 47 -8.93 -3.49 -5.30
N GLU A 48 -9.66 -2.76 -4.44
CA GLU A 48 -10.93 -2.14 -4.83
C GLU A 48 -10.72 -1.02 -5.87
N VAL A 49 -9.67 -0.19 -5.73
CA VAL A 49 -9.30 0.81 -6.73
C VAL A 49 -8.97 0.13 -8.07
N ASN A 50 -8.16 -0.92 -8.06
CA ASN A 50 -7.82 -1.67 -9.27
C ASN A 50 -9.08 -2.26 -9.93
N ARG A 51 -10.02 -2.80 -9.14
CA ARG A 51 -11.31 -3.30 -9.62
C ARG A 51 -12.16 -2.21 -10.26
N LYS A 52 -12.26 -1.04 -9.63
CA LYS A 52 -12.97 0.12 -10.19
C LYS A 52 -12.33 0.62 -11.47
N SER A 53 -11.00 0.73 -11.50
CA SER A 53 -10.24 1.10 -12.69
C SER A 53 -10.47 0.12 -13.84
N ALA A 54 -10.46 -1.19 -13.58
CA ALA A 54 -10.77 -2.20 -14.60
C ALA A 54 -12.19 -2.03 -15.18
N LYS A 55 -13.18 -1.72 -14.33
CA LYS A 55 -14.55 -1.41 -14.78
C LYS A 55 -14.59 -0.15 -15.63
N LEU A 56 -13.88 0.90 -15.24
CA LEU A 56 -13.78 2.14 -16.01
C LEU A 56 -13.09 1.92 -17.36
N HIS A 57 -11.98 1.15 -17.40
CA HIS A 57 -11.30 0.78 -18.64
C HIS A 57 -12.22 -0.02 -19.57
N LEU A 58 -13.01 -0.96 -19.05
CA LEU A 58 -13.99 -1.71 -19.84
C LEU A 58 -15.06 -0.78 -20.45
N ILE A 59 -15.61 0.14 -19.66
CA ILE A 59 -16.57 1.13 -20.15
C ILE A 59 -15.93 2.03 -21.21
N TRP A 60 -14.69 2.48 -20.98
CA TRP A 60 -13.96 3.33 -21.92
C TRP A 60 -13.74 2.63 -23.25
N LEU A 61 -13.33 1.35 -23.25
CA LEU A 61 -13.17 0.55 -24.48
C LEU A 61 -14.47 0.45 -25.29
N ILE A 62 -15.62 0.32 -24.62
CA ILE A 62 -16.94 0.27 -25.28
C ILE A 62 -17.24 1.62 -25.93
N VAL A 63 -17.03 2.72 -25.21
CA VAL A 63 -17.31 4.10 -25.71
C VAL A 63 -16.35 4.50 -26.81
N SER A 64 -15.04 4.26 -26.65
CA SER A 64 -14.02 4.59 -27.65
C SER A 64 -14.03 3.65 -28.87
N GLY A 65 -14.64 2.47 -28.73
CA GLY A 65 -14.77 1.48 -29.79
C GLY A 65 -16.08 1.57 -30.57
N GLN A 66 -16.99 2.50 -30.26
CA GLN A 66 -18.13 2.74 -31.13
C GLN A 66 -17.63 3.36 -32.45
N PRO A 67 -17.90 2.75 -33.62
CA PRO A 67 -17.69 3.43 -34.88
C PRO A 67 -18.56 4.68 -34.81
N HIS A 68 -17.92 5.84 -34.85
CA HIS A 68 -18.61 7.09 -35.12
C HIS A 68 -19.32 6.88 -36.47
N THR A 69 -20.61 6.55 -36.41
CA THR A 69 -21.52 6.66 -37.54
C THR A 69 -21.70 8.14 -37.77
N PHE A 70 -20.65 8.74 -38.33
CA PHE A 70 -20.67 10.06 -38.91
C PHE A 70 -21.47 9.89 -40.20
N THR A 71 -22.78 10.10 -40.09
CA THR A 71 -23.64 10.45 -41.24
C THR A 71 -23.00 11.53 -42.08
#